data_AF-A0A849AK17-F1
#
_entry.id   AF-A0A849AK17-F1
#
_cell.length_a   1.000
_cell.length_b   1.000
_cell.length_c   1.000
_cell.angle_alpha   90.00
_cell.angle_beta   90.00
_cell.angle_gamma   90.00
#
_symmetry.space_group_name_H-M   'P 1'
#
loop_
_entity.id
_entity.type
_entity.pdbx_description
1 polymer ?
#
loop_
_entity_poly.entity_id
_entity_poly.type
_entity_poly.pdbx_seq_one_letter_code
_entity_poly.pdbx_strand_id
1 'polypeptide(L)'
;MRKSAIVIGFGAFFLTMALLLKFYAYDKLAVIPMDQNTGQVAVDKNAYLFDAGTLKFQRATLTTRITAVVDKPASEDHGDNVVVFDKNQFSTIPQTKTPQQAVTERIAVDRHTGLPVNCCNDSQNGKPVKHEGYTVKFPFGVDKGKTYQYWDASIMKPMDMKYAGTDKLNGLSVYRFEGSVPRQTLKATPTKDAPGFLFGGAQDSPGVTADWSYSVDRTIWVEPETGAFIKVGEAQKQWLTNPANDKSVQVLTTNSIFDDATVKKNVDDYKTKSMQLKALKLAPWILGILGVLLLIGGVVLAALLGRNRAADRRAADDDYADDRAYDDDTVAYDDDPDATDAGLRSSRHAARDDR
;
A
#
# COMPACT_ATOMS: atom_id res chain seq x y z
N MET A 1 -7.29 36.28 -28.47
CA MET A 1 -6.52 36.46 -27.21
C MET A 1 -7.16 35.73 -26.03
N ARG A 2 -8.44 35.99 -25.64
CA ARG A 2 -9.04 35.34 -24.47
C ARG A 2 -9.14 33.80 -24.55
N LYS A 3 -9.54 33.23 -25.69
CA LYS A 3 -9.74 31.77 -25.85
C LYS A 3 -8.45 30.95 -25.81
N SER A 4 -7.37 31.42 -26.46
CA SER A 4 -6.08 30.73 -26.44
C SER A 4 -5.40 30.78 -25.06
N ALA A 5 -5.52 31.90 -24.35
CA ALA A 5 -5.00 32.01 -22.97
C ALA A 5 -5.72 31.06 -22.00
N ILE A 6 -7.04 30.89 -22.13
CA ILE A 6 -7.82 29.93 -21.32
C ILE A 6 -7.34 28.49 -21.57
N VAL A 7 -7.15 28.11 -22.84
CA VAL A 7 -6.69 26.75 -23.20
C VAL A 7 -5.28 26.46 -22.66
N ILE A 8 -4.36 27.43 -22.80
CA ILE A 8 -3.01 27.31 -22.23
C ILE A 8 -3.08 27.22 -20.69
N GLY A 9 -3.93 28.02 -20.04
CA GLY A 9 -4.13 27.98 -18.59
C GLY A 9 -4.61 26.62 -18.09
N PHE A 10 -5.58 26.00 -18.77
CA PHE A 10 -6.02 24.63 -18.46
C PHE A 10 -4.93 23.59 -18.71
N GLY A 11 -4.15 23.74 -19.79
CA GLY A 11 -3.01 22.86 -20.08
C GLY A 11 -1.98 22.88 -18.96
N ALA A 12 -1.59 24.09 -18.51
CA ALA A 12 -0.69 24.28 -17.38
C ALA A 12 -1.27 23.70 -16.08
N PHE A 13 -2.55 23.97 -15.80
CA PHE A 13 -3.25 23.44 -14.62
C PHE A 13 -3.28 21.91 -14.56
N PHE A 14 -3.62 21.24 -15.66
CA PHE A 14 -3.64 19.77 -15.67
C PHE A 14 -2.25 19.16 -15.56
N LEU A 15 -1.22 19.82 -16.11
CA LEU A 15 0.16 19.39 -15.90
C LEU A 15 0.60 19.54 -14.45
N THR A 16 0.34 20.69 -13.81
CA THR A 16 0.68 20.87 -12.40
C THR A 16 -0.06 19.88 -11.52
N MET A 17 -1.36 19.65 -11.78
CA MET A 17 -2.14 18.61 -11.09
C MET A 17 -1.56 17.21 -11.30
N ALA A 18 -1.17 16.85 -12.52
CA ALA A 18 -0.55 15.56 -12.82
C ALA A 18 0.74 15.34 -12.02
N LEU A 19 1.60 16.37 -11.97
CA LEU A 19 2.84 16.33 -11.19
C LEU A 19 2.56 16.20 -9.69
N LEU A 20 1.62 16.98 -9.14
CA LEU A 20 1.21 16.88 -7.74
C LEU A 20 0.66 15.50 -7.39
N LEU A 21 -0.20 14.92 -8.24
CA LEU A 21 -0.74 13.59 -8.00
C LEU A 21 0.36 12.52 -8.04
N LYS A 22 1.30 12.63 -8.99
CA LYS A 22 2.36 11.63 -9.20
C LYS A 22 3.45 11.65 -8.13
N PHE A 23 3.85 12.84 -7.69
CA PHE A 23 5.03 13.05 -6.84
C PHE A 23 4.69 13.40 -5.39
N TYR A 24 3.43 13.71 -5.08
CA TYR A 24 3.03 14.08 -3.72
C TYR A 24 1.82 13.27 -3.22
N ALA A 25 0.71 13.27 -3.95
CA ALA A 25 -0.54 12.70 -3.44
C ALA A 25 -0.48 11.18 -3.27
N TYR A 26 0.18 10.45 -4.19
CA TYR A 26 0.27 8.99 -4.09
C TYR A 26 0.93 8.53 -2.79
N ASP A 27 2.08 9.08 -2.44
CA ASP A 27 2.83 8.66 -1.24
C ASP A 27 2.10 9.01 0.06
N LYS A 28 1.29 10.08 0.04
CA LYS A 28 0.47 10.49 1.20
C LYS A 28 -0.82 9.71 1.36
N LEU A 29 -1.38 9.15 0.28
CA LEU A 29 -2.67 8.45 0.29
C LEU A 29 -2.53 6.92 0.28
N ALA A 30 -1.47 6.39 -0.35
CA ALA A 30 -1.15 4.97 -0.34
C ALA A 30 -0.41 4.60 0.95
N VAL A 31 -1.12 4.66 2.08
CA VAL A 31 -0.61 4.32 3.40
C VAL A 31 -1.63 3.48 4.18
N ILE A 32 -1.15 2.65 5.11
CA ILE A 32 -2.00 1.94 6.07
C ILE A 32 -2.67 2.98 6.98
N PRO A 33 -4.01 3.01 7.10
CA PRO A 33 -4.71 3.92 8.02
C PRO A 33 -4.45 3.60 9.49
N MET A 34 -4.37 4.62 10.34
CA MET A 34 -4.16 4.49 11.80
C MET A 34 -5.41 3.97 12.55
N ASP A 35 -6.55 3.88 11.88
CA ASP A 35 -7.81 3.36 12.40
C ASP A 35 -8.16 1.98 11.83
N GLN A 36 -7.20 1.31 11.18
CA GLN A 36 -7.41 0.02 10.55
C GLN A 36 -7.38 -1.13 11.57
N ASN A 37 -8.54 -1.44 12.13
CA ASN A 37 -8.74 -2.67 12.91
C ASN A 37 -9.34 -3.78 12.05
N THR A 38 -8.84 -5.00 12.20
CA THR A 38 -9.33 -6.15 11.43
C THR A 38 -9.63 -7.34 12.34
N GLY A 39 -10.69 -8.08 11.98
CA GLY A 39 -11.04 -9.36 12.56
C GLY A 39 -11.29 -10.35 11.42
N GLN A 40 -10.63 -11.49 11.47
CA GLN A 40 -10.65 -12.52 10.44
C GLN A 40 -10.99 -13.87 11.09
N VAL A 41 -11.76 -14.70 10.40
CA VAL A 41 -12.10 -16.05 10.86
C VAL A 41 -11.69 -17.07 9.81
N ALA A 42 -10.82 -17.99 10.20
CA ALA A 42 -10.47 -19.17 9.42
C ALA A 42 -11.12 -20.42 10.03
N VAL A 43 -11.58 -21.34 9.18
CA VAL A 43 -12.27 -22.56 9.61
C VAL A 43 -11.73 -23.76 8.84
N ASP A 44 -11.49 -24.87 9.57
CA ASP A 44 -11.50 -26.22 9.02
C ASP A 44 -12.63 -26.99 9.71
N LYS A 45 -13.60 -27.48 8.93
CA LYS A 45 -14.76 -28.20 9.49
C LYS A 45 -14.41 -29.60 9.98
N ASN A 46 -13.26 -30.14 9.60
CA ASN A 46 -12.89 -31.53 9.80
C ASN A 46 -11.40 -31.70 10.17
N ALA A 47 -10.85 -30.79 10.96
CA ALA A 47 -9.47 -30.86 11.42
C ALA A 47 -9.25 -32.11 12.28
N TYR A 48 -8.14 -32.80 12.06
CA TYR A 48 -7.70 -33.91 12.90
C TYR A 48 -6.75 -33.38 13.96
N LEU A 49 -7.01 -33.64 15.23
CA LEU A 49 -6.15 -33.16 16.32
C LEU A 49 -6.12 -34.12 17.51
N PHE A 50 -5.03 -34.06 18.27
CA PHE A 50 -4.93 -34.62 19.61
C PHE A 50 -5.46 -33.60 20.62
N ASP A 51 -6.51 -33.95 21.35
CA ASP A 51 -7.06 -33.12 22.41
C ASP A 51 -6.40 -33.47 23.75
N ALA A 52 -5.60 -32.55 24.27
CA ALA A 52 -4.90 -32.71 25.53
C ALA A 52 -5.83 -32.79 26.76
N GLY A 53 -7.06 -32.26 26.66
CA GLY A 53 -8.05 -32.32 27.76
C GLY A 53 -8.72 -33.69 27.87
N THR A 54 -8.91 -34.38 26.75
CA THR A 54 -9.55 -35.71 26.72
C THR A 54 -8.57 -36.85 26.48
N LEU A 55 -7.31 -36.54 26.17
CA LEU A 55 -6.23 -37.47 25.79
C LEU A 55 -6.60 -38.38 24.61
N LYS A 56 -7.40 -37.87 23.67
CA LYS A 56 -7.89 -38.63 22.52
C LYS A 56 -7.66 -37.86 21.23
N PHE A 57 -7.45 -38.64 20.16
CA PHE A 57 -7.54 -38.11 18.81
C PHE A 57 -9.00 -37.96 18.41
N GLN A 58 -9.30 -36.85 17.75
CA GLN A 58 -10.63 -36.58 17.24
C GLN A 58 -10.59 -35.76 15.96
N ARG A 59 -11.74 -35.74 15.27
CA ARG A 59 -12.01 -34.76 14.23
C ARG A 59 -13.02 -33.75 14.75
N ALA A 60 -12.73 -32.47 14.53
CA ALA A 60 -13.58 -31.38 14.99
C ALA A 60 -13.51 -30.19 14.03
N THR A 61 -14.47 -29.29 14.15
CA THR A 61 -14.39 -27.98 13.50
C THR A 61 -13.38 -27.13 14.26
N LEU A 62 -12.23 -26.86 13.66
CA LEU A 62 -11.24 -25.92 14.16
C LEU A 62 -11.59 -24.52 13.66
N THR A 63 -11.81 -23.58 14.58
CA THR A 63 -12.03 -22.17 14.27
C THR A 63 -10.89 -21.34 14.79
N THR A 64 -10.22 -20.62 13.89
CA THR A 64 -9.13 -19.71 14.19
C THR A 64 -9.62 -18.27 14.02
N ARG A 65 -9.55 -17.49 15.09
CA ARG A 65 -9.87 -16.05 15.07
C ARG A 65 -8.59 -15.26 15.11
N ILE A 66 -8.44 -14.32 14.18
CA ILE A 66 -7.28 -13.44 14.07
C ILE A 66 -7.79 -12.01 14.20
N THR A 67 -7.25 -11.26 15.14
CA THR A 67 -7.52 -9.82 15.29
C THR A 67 -6.22 -9.06 15.14
N ALA A 68 -6.21 -7.97 14.37
CA ALA A 68 -5.11 -7.02 14.36
C ALA A 68 -5.69 -5.64 14.69
N VAL A 69 -5.19 -5.02 15.75
CA VAL A 69 -5.67 -3.73 16.27
C VAL A 69 -4.49 -2.75 16.27
N VAL A 70 -4.74 -1.52 15.82
CA VAL A 70 -3.74 -0.47 15.87
C VAL A 70 -3.63 0.11 17.27
N ASP A 71 -2.42 0.13 17.81
CA ASP A 71 -2.07 0.90 19.00
C ASP A 71 -1.74 2.34 18.56
N LYS A 72 -2.75 3.22 18.59
CA LYS A 72 -2.62 4.61 18.12
C LYS A 72 -1.60 5.41 18.93
N PRO A 73 -1.63 5.42 20.28
CA PRO A 73 -0.61 6.13 21.06
C PRO A 73 0.81 5.69 20.69
N ALA A 74 1.06 4.37 20.64
CA ALA A 74 2.39 3.88 20.28
C ALA A 74 2.78 4.18 18.81
N SER A 75 1.80 4.32 17.91
CA SER A 75 2.06 4.71 16.53
C SER A 75 2.43 6.20 16.42
N GLU A 76 1.70 7.06 17.13
CA GLU A 76 1.90 8.51 17.14
C GLU A 76 3.26 8.90 17.74
N ASP A 77 3.72 8.21 18.78
CA ASP A 77 5.03 8.42 19.42
C ASP A 77 6.22 8.18 18.48
N HIS A 78 6.03 7.38 17.43
CA HIS A 78 7.08 6.99 16.48
C HIS A 78 6.97 7.68 15.11
N GLY A 79 6.08 8.67 15.01
CA GLY A 79 5.91 9.54 13.85
C GLY A 79 4.94 9.01 12.79
N ASP A 80 4.58 9.87 11.84
CA ASP A 80 3.47 9.67 10.91
C ASP A 80 3.56 8.43 10.01
N ASN A 81 4.72 7.79 9.86
CA ASN A 81 4.93 6.70 8.90
C ASN A 81 5.05 5.31 9.55
N VAL A 82 4.94 5.20 10.87
CA VAL A 82 4.97 3.92 11.59
C VAL A 82 3.58 3.62 12.11
N VAL A 83 3.12 2.38 11.98
CA VAL A 83 1.91 1.90 12.64
C VAL A 83 2.23 0.65 13.44
N VAL A 84 1.79 0.64 14.70
CA VAL A 84 1.99 -0.45 15.65
C VAL A 84 0.71 -1.28 15.71
N PHE A 85 0.85 -2.57 15.46
CA PHE A 85 -0.23 -3.55 15.54
C PHE A 85 -0.04 -4.47 16.72
N ASP A 86 -1.10 -4.65 17.51
CA ASP A 86 -1.27 -5.78 18.39
C ASP A 86 -2.16 -6.81 17.70
N LYS A 87 -1.57 -7.99 17.44
CA LYS A 87 -2.18 -9.05 16.68
C LYS A 87 -2.34 -10.29 17.55
N ASN A 88 -3.55 -10.82 17.60
CA ASN A 88 -3.89 -12.00 18.39
C ASN A 88 -4.52 -13.05 17.50
N GLN A 89 -4.07 -14.30 17.64
CA GLN A 89 -4.60 -15.46 16.94
C GLN A 89 -4.91 -16.58 17.92
N PHE A 90 -6.15 -17.05 17.92
CA PHE A 90 -6.60 -18.16 18.76
C PHE A 90 -7.33 -19.21 17.94
N SER A 91 -6.88 -20.46 18.04
CA SER A 91 -7.52 -21.63 17.42
C SER A 91 -8.28 -22.42 18.48
N THR A 92 -9.55 -22.70 18.23
CA THR A 92 -10.48 -23.33 19.19
C THR A 92 -11.30 -24.43 18.53
N ILE A 93 -11.73 -25.40 19.34
CA ILE A 93 -12.67 -26.45 18.95
C ILE A 93 -13.88 -26.41 19.88
N PRO A 94 -15.08 -26.83 19.45
CA PRO A 94 -16.28 -26.83 20.30
C PRO A 94 -16.18 -27.69 21.56
N GLN A 95 -15.36 -28.75 21.53
CA GLN A 95 -15.27 -29.77 22.58
C GLN A 95 -14.55 -29.27 23.84
N THR A 96 -13.69 -28.25 23.71
CA THR A 96 -12.84 -27.77 24.81
C THR A 96 -12.90 -26.26 24.93
N LYS A 97 -12.92 -25.74 26.16
CA LYS A 97 -12.87 -24.28 26.39
C LYS A 97 -11.48 -23.67 26.18
N THR A 98 -10.42 -24.47 26.27
CA THR A 98 -9.03 -24.01 26.11
C THR A 98 -8.66 -23.89 24.62
N PRO A 99 -7.98 -22.81 24.20
CA PRO A 99 -7.44 -22.73 22.85
C PRO A 99 -6.45 -23.85 22.57
N GLN A 100 -6.56 -24.46 21.39
CA GLN A 100 -5.62 -25.46 20.87
C GLN A 100 -4.28 -24.80 20.52
N GLN A 101 -4.32 -23.55 20.07
CA GLN A 101 -3.16 -22.72 19.78
C GLN A 101 -3.52 -21.27 20.08
N ALA A 102 -2.56 -20.53 20.64
CA ALA A 102 -2.63 -19.10 20.84
C ALA A 102 -1.30 -18.48 20.41
N VAL A 103 -1.36 -17.42 19.63
CA VAL A 103 -0.21 -16.59 19.25
C VAL A 103 -0.57 -15.14 19.45
N THR A 104 0.29 -14.40 20.14
CA THR A 104 0.22 -12.95 20.22
C THR A 104 1.46 -12.35 19.59
N GLU A 105 1.29 -11.29 18.82
CA GLU A 105 2.37 -10.57 18.14
C GLU A 105 2.14 -9.07 18.37
N ARG A 106 3.19 -8.35 18.74
CA ARG A 106 3.24 -6.90 18.64
C ARG A 106 4.25 -6.56 17.56
N ILE A 107 3.82 -5.84 16.53
CA ILE A 107 4.68 -5.51 15.40
C ILE A 107 4.45 -4.07 14.92
N ALA A 108 5.55 -3.35 14.73
CA ALA A 108 5.53 -2.05 14.08
C ALA A 108 5.93 -2.18 12.62
N VAL A 109 5.13 -1.60 11.72
CA VAL A 109 5.40 -1.59 10.27
C VAL A 109 5.41 -0.18 9.72
N ASP A 110 6.21 0.01 8.67
CA ASP A 110 6.15 1.22 7.85
C ASP A 110 4.83 1.25 7.06
N ARG A 111 4.10 2.36 7.16
CA ARG A 111 2.73 2.47 6.64
C ARG A 111 2.66 2.44 5.11
N HIS A 112 3.75 2.78 4.41
CA HIS A 112 3.78 2.79 2.96
C HIS A 112 4.22 1.42 2.41
N THR A 113 5.36 0.93 2.87
CA THR A 113 5.96 -0.33 2.40
C THR A 113 5.24 -1.55 2.98
N GLY A 114 4.72 -1.47 4.21
CA GLY A 114 4.17 -2.59 4.96
C GLY A 114 5.22 -3.51 5.57
N LEU A 115 6.50 -3.11 5.57
CA LEU A 115 7.61 -3.88 6.14
C LEU A 115 7.82 -3.55 7.63
N PRO A 116 8.34 -4.50 8.43
CA PRO A 116 8.64 -4.27 9.84
C PRO A 116 9.72 -3.21 10.01
N VAL A 117 9.55 -2.34 11.00
CA VAL A 117 10.57 -1.35 11.41
C VAL A 117 11.32 -1.76 12.69
N ASN A 118 10.93 -2.90 13.30
CA ASN A 118 11.54 -3.49 14.50
C ASN A 118 11.77 -2.51 15.66
N CYS A 119 10.74 -1.74 16.00
CA CYS A 119 10.70 -0.84 17.17
C CYS A 119 9.61 -1.27 18.15
N CYS A 120 9.31 -0.41 19.13
CA CYS A 120 7.98 -0.37 19.72
C CYS A 120 7.59 -1.65 20.49
N ASN A 121 8.59 -2.32 21.07
CA ASN A 121 8.49 -3.62 21.75
C ASN A 121 8.00 -4.76 20.85
N ASP A 122 8.60 -4.83 19.64
CA ASP A 122 8.43 -5.93 18.70
C ASP A 122 8.60 -7.29 19.42
N SER A 123 7.52 -8.07 19.45
CA SER A 123 7.46 -9.29 20.26
C SER A 123 6.47 -10.32 19.72
N GLN A 124 6.73 -11.57 20.04
CA GLN A 124 5.81 -12.68 19.81
C GLN A 124 5.72 -13.51 21.09
N ASN A 125 4.49 -13.77 21.56
CA ASN A 125 4.19 -14.46 22.81
C ASN A 125 4.94 -13.85 24.01
N GLY A 126 5.03 -12.52 24.05
CA GLY A 126 5.71 -11.75 25.10
C GLY A 126 7.24 -11.82 25.08
N LYS A 127 7.85 -12.49 24.08
CA LYS A 127 9.30 -12.53 23.90
C LYS A 127 9.72 -11.56 22.78
N PRO A 128 10.79 -10.78 22.97
CA PRO A 128 11.32 -9.94 21.91
C PRO A 128 11.64 -10.74 20.65
N VAL A 129 11.21 -10.25 19.50
CA VAL A 129 11.49 -10.84 18.19
C VAL A 129 11.81 -9.73 17.20
N LYS A 130 12.56 -10.08 16.16
CA LYS A 130 12.76 -9.21 15.01
C LYS A 130 11.96 -9.78 13.85
N HIS A 131 10.75 -9.26 13.63
CA HIS A 131 9.97 -9.68 12.47
C HIS A 131 10.69 -9.31 11.16
N GLU A 132 10.65 -10.21 10.19
CA GLU A 132 11.22 -10.02 8.86
C GLU A 132 10.18 -10.36 7.79
N GLY A 133 10.16 -9.58 6.71
CA GLY A 133 9.15 -9.73 5.67
C GLY A 133 7.76 -9.23 6.08
N TYR A 134 6.77 -9.49 5.23
CA TYR A 134 5.40 -9.00 5.38
C TYR A 134 4.61 -9.83 6.39
N THR A 135 3.80 -9.15 7.21
CA THR A 135 2.98 -9.78 8.25
C THR A 135 1.49 -9.46 8.14
N VAL A 136 1.16 -8.23 7.74
CA VAL A 136 -0.24 -7.72 7.67
C VAL A 136 -0.73 -7.59 6.23
N LYS A 137 0.14 -7.14 5.33
CA LYS A 137 -0.17 -6.94 3.91
C LYS A 137 1.11 -7.02 3.07
N PHE A 138 0.95 -7.23 1.78
CA PHE A 138 1.99 -7.00 0.77
C PHE A 138 2.09 -5.50 0.41
N PRO A 139 3.14 -5.06 -0.32
CA PRO A 139 3.29 -3.63 -0.63
C PRO A 139 2.19 -3.17 -1.59
N PHE A 140 1.99 -1.85 -1.69
CA PHE A 140 1.09 -1.29 -2.68
C PHE A 140 1.58 -1.60 -4.10
N GLY A 141 0.66 -1.87 -5.03
CA GLY A 141 1.04 -2.26 -6.40
C GLY A 141 1.82 -3.56 -6.44
N VAL A 142 1.20 -4.64 -5.97
CA VAL A 142 1.77 -5.98 -5.95
C VAL A 142 2.22 -6.40 -7.34
N ASP A 143 3.46 -6.86 -7.42
CA ASP A 143 4.13 -7.29 -8.64
C ASP A 143 4.13 -8.82 -8.71
N LYS A 144 3.59 -9.36 -9.80
CA LYS A 144 3.52 -10.81 -10.04
C LYS A 144 4.90 -11.45 -10.23
N GLY A 145 5.90 -10.67 -10.67
CA GLY A 145 7.26 -11.15 -10.93
C GLY A 145 8.12 -11.27 -9.67
N LYS A 146 7.65 -10.78 -8.52
CA LYS A 146 8.42 -10.79 -7.27
C LYS A 146 8.03 -11.96 -6.38
N THR A 147 9.05 -12.51 -5.70
CA THR A 147 8.85 -13.38 -4.54
C THR A 147 8.77 -12.51 -3.29
N TYR A 148 7.72 -12.68 -2.51
CA TYR A 148 7.51 -11.92 -1.27
C TYR A 148 7.90 -12.77 -0.07
N GLN A 149 8.61 -12.19 0.90
CA GLN A 149 8.91 -12.83 2.17
C GLN A 149 7.72 -12.62 3.11
N TYR A 150 7.03 -13.67 3.54
CA TYR A 150 5.94 -13.60 4.50
C TYR A 150 6.36 -14.19 5.84
N TRP A 151 6.14 -13.51 6.96
CA TRP A 151 6.52 -14.03 8.27
C TRP A 151 5.65 -15.22 8.68
N ASP A 152 6.27 -16.38 8.90
CA ASP A 152 5.61 -17.52 9.55
C ASP A 152 5.91 -17.51 11.05
N ALA A 153 4.87 -17.23 11.84
CA ALA A 153 4.97 -17.14 13.29
C ALA A 153 5.32 -18.48 13.97
N SER A 154 5.08 -19.62 13.34
CA SER A 154 5.39 -20.93 13.95
C SER A 154 6.89 -21.19 13.94
N ILE A 155 7.57 -20.91 12.81
CA ILE A 155 9.02 -21.04 12.71
C ILE A 155 9.78 -19.76 13.05
N MET A 156 9.07 -18.65 13.31
CA MET A 156 9.61 -17.31 13.58
C MET A 156 10.63 -16.87 12.52
N LYS A 157 10.28 -17.09 11.24
CA LYS A 157 11.11 -16.79 10.08
C LYS A 157 10.23 -16.47 8.86
N PRO A 158 10.76 -15.72 7.89
CA PRO A 158 10.06 -15.51 6.64
C PRO A 158 10.02 -16.79 5.78
N MET A 159 8.93 -16.94 5.02
CA MET A 159 8.74 -17.93 3.98
C MET A 159 8.53 -17.25 2.62
N ASP A 160 9.03 -17.88 1.56
CA ASP A 160 8.85 -17.42 0.19
C ASP A 160 7.39 -17.60 -0.26
N MET A 161 6.78 -16.51 -0.73
CA MET A 161 5.46 -16.49 -1.36
C MET A 161 5.61 -16.12 -2.84
N LYS A 162 5.19 -17.02 -3.73
CA LYS A 162 5.33 -16.89 -5.17
C LYS A 162 3.97 -16.77 -5.84
N TYR A 163 3.88 -15.94 -6.87
CA TYR A 163 2.64 -15.78 -7.63
C TYR A 163 2.24 -17.09 -8.31
N ALA A 164 1.01 -17.53 -8.07
CA ALA A 164 0.45 -18.79 -8.55
C ALA A 164 -0.76 -18.60 -9.47
N GLY A 165 -1.35 -17.40 -9.53
CA GLY A 165 -2.49 -17.13 -10.41
C GLY A 165 -3.25 -15.86 -10.09
N THR A 166 -4.29 -15.58 -10.88
CA THR A 166 -5.26 -14.52 -10.61
C THR A 166 -6.64 -15.15 -10.50
N ASP A 167 -7.33 -14.87 -9.40
CA ASP A 167 -8.69 -15.35 -9.14
C ASP A 167 -9.67 -14.16 -9.04
N LYS A 168 -10.96 -14.45 -8.99
CA LYS A 168 -12.01 -13.47 -8.66
C LYS A 168 -12.74 -13.90 -7.41
N LEU A 169 -12.72 -13.05 -6.38
CA LEU A 169 -13.47 -13.25 -5.13
C LEU A 169 -14.58 -12.19 -5.07
N ASN A 170 -15.84 -12.62 -5.16
CA ASN A 170 -17.01 -11.73 -5.13
C ASN A 170 -16.89 -10.53 -6.11
N GLY A 171 -16.32 -10.78 -7.30
CA GLY A 171 -16.10 -9.77 -8.33
C GLY A 171 -14.83 -8.91 -8.19
N LEU A 172 -14.07 -9.05 -7.11
CA LEU A 172 -12.75 -8.44 -6.94
C LEU A 172 -11.66 -9.34 -7.52
N SER A 173 -10.88 -8.82 -8.48
CA SER A 173 -9.70 -9.52 -9.00
C SER A 173 -8.59 -9.52 -7.95
N VAL A 174 -8.05 -10.70 -7.64
CA VAL A 174 -7.01 -10.90 -6.63
C VAL A 174 -5.87 -11.74 -7.20
N TYR A 175 -4.65 -11.52 -6.72
CA TYR A 175 -3.50 -12.37 -7.03
C TYR A 175 -3.36 -13.46 -5.97
N ARG A 176 -3.21 -14.70 -6.41
CA ARG A 176 -2.97 -15.84 -5.53
C ARG A 176 -1.47 -16.06 -5.41
N PHE A 177 -0.96 -16.04 -4.18
CA PHE A 177 0.42 -16.37 -3.85
C PHE A 177 0.47 -17.63 -3.02
N GLU A 178 1.43 -18.49 -3.30
CA GLU A 178 1.61 -19.78 -2.63
C GLU A 178 3.04 -19.89 -2.09
N GLY A 179 3.17 -20.51 -0.93
CA GLY A 179 4.45 -20.77 -0.29
C GLY A 179 4.35 -21.95 0.68
N SER A 180 5.47 -22.56 1.01
CA SER A 180 5.51 -23.74 1.86
C SER A 180 6.67 -23.70 2.85
N VAL A 181 6.43 -24.21 4.05
CA VAL A 181 7.46 -24.54 5.03
C VAL A 181 7.54 -26.07 5.11
N PRO A 182 8.65 -26.70 4.67
CA PRO A 182 8.81 -28.15 4.81
C PRO A 182 8.87 -28.54 6.29
N ARG A 183 8.56 -29.80 6.58
CA ARG A 183 8.57 -30.32 7.96
C ARG A 183 9.92 -30.04 8.63
N GLN A 184 9.89 -29.33 9.74
CA GLN A 184 11.06 -29.06 10.56
C GLN A 184 10.69 -28.93 12.04
N THR A 185 11.67 -29.15 12.92
CA THR A 185 11.54 -28.94 14.36
C THR A 185 11.44 -27.45 14.68
N LEU A 186 10.48 -27.08 15.52
CA LEU A 186 10.25 -25.72 15.99
C LEU A 186 11.26 -25.34 17.07
N LYS A 187 12.49 -25.00 16.69
CA LYS A 187 13.60 -24.71 17.62
C LYS A 187 13.31 -23.58 18.63
N ALA A 188 12.50 -22.59 18.23
CA ALA A 188 12.12 -21.47 19.08
C ALA A 188 10.99 -21.80 20.07
N THR A 189 10.34 -22.96 19.90
CA THR A 189 9.25 -23.41 20.76
C THR A 189 9.79 -24.43 21.77
N PRO A 190 9.50 -24.28 23.08
CA PRO A 190 9.87 -25.29 24.07
C PRO A 190 9.31 -26.67 23.71
N THR A 191 10.03 -27.71 24.11
CA THR A 191 9.54 -29.10 24.07
C THR A 191 8.22 -29.23 24.83
N LYS A 192 7.40 -30.20 24.42
CA LYS A 192 6.06 -30.42 24.99
C LYS A 192 6.05 -31.74 25.74
N ASP A 193 5.60 -31.70 26.99
CA ASP A 193 5.27 -32.93 27.68
C ASP A 193 4.01 -33.55 27.08
N ALA A 194 4.12 -34.80 26.68
CA ALA A 194 3.10 -35.53 25.98
C ALA A 194 2.95 -36.93 26.59
N PRO A 195 1.74 -37.51 26.64
CA PRO A 195 1.55 -38.84 27.22
C PRO A 195 2.41 -39.92 26.53
N GLY A 196 3.08 -40.76 27.32
CA GLY A 196 3.97 -41.80 26.79
C GLY A 196 3.28 -42.81 25.86
N PHE A 197 1.97 -43.03 26.03
CA PHE A 197 1.19 -43.91 25.16
C PHE A 197 1.17 -43.46 23.69
N LEU A 198 1.33 -42.16 23.42
CA LEU A 198 1.43 -41.65 22.06
C LEU A 198 2.62 -42.30 21.33
N PHE A 199 3.70 -42.57 22.05
CA PHE A 199 4.94 -43.13 21.51
C PHE A 199 5.01 -44.67 21.68
N GLY A 200 3.86 -45.33 21.79
CA GLY A 200 3.74 -46.78 21.90
C GLY A 200 4.05 -47.35 23.28
N GLY A 201 3.96 -46.54 24.34
CA GLY A 201 3.85 -47.03 25.71
C GLY A 201 2.42 -47.50 26.05
N ALA A 202 2.25 -48.07 27.24
CA ALA A 202 0.93 -48.34 27.83
C ALA A 202 0.21 -47.04 28.24
N GLN A 203 -1.10 -47.10 28.48
CA GLN A 203 -1.95 -45.92 28.77
C GLN A 203 -1.51 -45.13 30.01
N ASP A 204 -0.87 -45.80 30.96
CA ASP A 204 -0.33 -45.29 32.23
C ASP A 204 1.17 -44.95 32.14
N SER A 205 1.77 -45.00 30.96
CA SER A 205 3.19 -44.66 30.77
C SER A 205 3.46 -43.21 31.18
N PRO A 206 4.64 -42.93 31.76
CA PRO A 206 5.02 -41.58 32.14
C PRO A 206 5.02 -40.63 30.93
N GLY A 207 4.89 -39.34 31.22
CA GLY A 207 5.02 -38.29 30.22
C GLY A 207 6.39 -38.32 29.53
N VAL A 208 6.39 -37.99 28.25
CA VAL A 208 7.57 -37.87 27.41
C VAL A 208 7.71 -36.41 27.00
N THR A 209 8.87 -35.82 27.26
CA THR A 209 9.24 -34.52 26.71
C THR A 209 9.57 -34.70 25.22
N ALA A 210 8.65 -34.27 24.36
CA ALA A 210 8.72 -34.47 22.92
C ALA A 210 9.11 -33.20 22.16
N ASP A 211 9.84 -33.40 21.07
CA ASP A 211 10.15 -32.35 20.09
C ASP A 211 8.93 -32.03 19.24
N TRP A 212 8.66 -30.74 19.04
CA TRP A 212 7.55 -30.29 18.20
C TRP A 212 8.04 -29.97 16.80
N SER A 213 7.44 -30.59 15.78
CA SER A 213 7.69 -30.29 14.37
C SER A 213 6.45 -29.77 13.67
N TYR A 214 6.66 -28.98 12.62
CA TYR A 214 5.60 -28.30 11.86
C TYR A 214 5.93 -28.27 10.37
N SER A 215 4.89 -28.32 9.55
CA SER A 215 4.92 -27.95 8.13
C SER A 215 3.65 -27.21 7.76
N VAL A 216 3.73 -26.33 6.77
CA VAL A 216 2.56 -25.67 6.20
C VAL A 216 2.71 -25.46 4.71
N ASP A 217 1.61 -25.62 3.98
CA ASP A 217 1.41 -25.01 2.67
C ASP A 217 0.42 -23.87 2.83
N ARG A 218 0.80 -22.66 2.45
CA ARG A 218 -0.01 -21.44 2.64
C ARG A 218 -0.34 -20.81 1.30
N THR A 219 -1.58 -20.38 1.17
CA THR A 219 -2.09 -19.62 0.03
C THR A 219 -2.68 -18.31 0.51
N ILE A 220 -2.26 -17.20 -0.11
CA ILE A 220 -2.75 -15.86 0.21
C ILE A 220 -3.30 -15.24 -1.07
N TRP A 221 -4.56 -14.80 -1.02
CA TRP A 221 -5.19 -14.02 -2.08
C TRP A 221 -5.10 -12.54 -1.74
N VAL A 222 -4.42 -11.80 -2.60
CA VAL A 222 -3.98 -10.42 -2.36
C VAL A 222 -4.68 -9.49 -3.34
N GLU A 223 -5.24 -8.38 -2.84
CA GLU A 223 -5.74 -7.32 -3.72
C GLU A 223 -4.54 -6.56 -4.32
N PRO A 224 -4.40 -6.48 -5.67
CA PRO A 224 -3.17 -6.02 -6.31
C PRO A 224 -2.75 -4.59 -5.99
N GLU A 225 -3.68 -3.68 -5.73
CA GLU A 225 -3.35 -2.26 -5.60
C GLU A 225 -2.94 -1.89 -4.19
N THR A 226 -3.69 -2.39 -3.21
CA THR A 226 -3.54 -2.13 -1.79
C THR A 226 -2.53 -3.07 -1.13
N GLY A 227 -2.35 -4.27 -1.70
CA GLY A 227 -1.56 -5.35 -1.12
C GLY A 227 -2.27 -6.08 0.02
N ALA A 228 -3.55 -5.79 0.27
CA ALA A 228 -4.31 -6.37 1.37
C ALA A 228 -4.59 -7.87 1.15
N PHE A 229 -4.52 -8.64 2.24
CA PHE A 229 -4.89 -10.05 2.24
C PHE A 229 -6.41 -10.19 2.30
N ILE A 230 -7.02 -10.61 1.20
CA ILE A 230 -8.47 -10.77 1.07
C ILE A 230 -8.92 -12.14 1.58
N LYS A 231 -8.10 -13.16 1.34
CA LYS A 231 -8.32 -14.54 1.78
C LYS A 231 -6.97 -15.17 2.14
N VAL A 232 -6.96 -15.98 3.19
CA VAL A 232 -5.80 -16.82 3.54
C VAL A 232 -6.30 -18.25 3.75
N GLY A 233 -5.54 -19.20 3.21
CA GLY A 233 -5.74 -20.62 3.43
C GLY A 233 -4.41 -21.27 3.80
N GLU A 234 -4.46 -22.28 4.66
CA GLU A 234 -3.29 -23.03 5.09
C GLU A 234 -3.61 -24.51 5.31
N ALA A 235 -2.74 -25.36 4.79
CA ALA A 235 -2.70 -26.79 5.07
C ALA A 235 -1.54 -27.05 6.03
N GLN A 236 -1.86 -27.12 7.32
CA GLN A 236 -0.89 -27.24 8.40
C GLN A 236 -0.88 -28.66 8.98
N LYS A 237 0.33 -29.13 9.29
CA LYS A 237 0.55 -30.39 10.01
C LYS A 237 1.53 -30.18 11.15
N GLN A 238 1.29 -30.86 12.26
CA GLN A 238 2.20 -30.85 13.40
C GLN A 238 2.43 -32.24 13.95
N TRP A 239 3.64 -32.47 14.47
CA TRP A 239 4.06 -33.74 15.05
C TRP A 239 4.74 -33.52 16.39
N LEU A 240 4.54 -34.48 17.29
CA LEU A 240 5.40 -34.66 18.46
C LEU A 240 6.31 -35.84 18.19
N THR A 241 7.61 -35.70 18.47
CA THR A 241 8.60 -36.75 18.30
C THR A 241 9.28 -37.02 19.63
N ASN A 242 9.33 -38.28 20.06
CA ASN A 242 10.10 -38.66 21.23
C ASN A 242 11.59 -38.76 20.84
N PRO A 243 12.48 -37.92 21.41
CA PRO A 243 13.90 -37.93 21.05
C PRO A 243 14.64 -39.19 21.54
N ALA A 244 14.08 -39.96 22.47
CA ALA A 244 14.71 -41.17 22.99
C ALA A 244 14.58 -42.39 22.07
N ASN A 245 13.58 -42.40 21.17
CA ASN A 245 13.31 -43.56 20.30
C ASN A 245 12.83 -43.19 18.89
N ASP A 246 12.90 -41.91 18.53
CA ASP A 246 12.52 -41.32 17.23
C ASP A 246 11.08 -41.59 16.78
N LYS A 247 10.22 -42.13 17.65
CA LYS A 247 8.80 -42.31 17.32
C LYS A 247 8.13 -40.95 17.22
N SER A 248 7.47 -40.72 16.09
CA SER A 248 6.81 -39.47 15.77
C SER A 248 5.32 -39.67 15.53
N VAL A 249 4.51 -38.83 16.16
CA VAL A 249 3.05 -38.89 16.12
C VAL A 249 2.53 -37.58 15.60
N GLN A 250 1.68 -37.65 14.57
CA GLN A 250 1.02 -36.45 14.07
C GLN A 250 -0.11 -36.05 15.02
N VAL A 251 -0.04 -34.84 15.56
CA VAL A 251 -0.98 -34.31 16.55
C VAL A 251 -1.95 -33.27 15.97
N LEU A 252 -1.69 -32.78 14.76
CA LEU A 252 -2.58 -31.88 14.04
C LEU A 252 -2.50 -32.11 12.53
N THR A 253 -3.65 -32.13 11.88
CA THR A 253 -3.85 -31.87 10.45
C THR A 253 -5.00 -30.91 10.31
N THR A 254 -4.78 -29.76 9.68
CA THR A 254 -5.84 -28.80 9.42
C THR A 254 -5.68 -28.20 8.02
N ASN A 255 -6.81 -27.98 7.35
CA ASN A 255 -6.93 -27.24 6.10
C ASN A 255 -7.79 -26.00 6.36
N SER A 256 -7.25 -25.07 7.15
CA SER A 256 -7.97 -23.88 7.59
C SER A 256 -8.03 -22.86 6.46
N ILE A 257 -9.19 -22.23 6.27
CA ILE A 257 -9.36 -21.18 5.27
C ILE A 257 -10.30 -20.09 5.77
N PHE A 258 -10.06 -18.84 5.39
CA PHE A 258 -10.98 -17.74 5.73
C PHE A 258 -12.39 -18.06 5.26
N ASP A 259 -13.36 -17.87 6.16
CA ASP A 259 -14.77 -18.14 5.86
C ASP A 259 -15.38 -17.10 4.90
N ASP A 260 -16.53 -17.42 4.32
CA ASP A 260 -17.16 -16.60 3.29
C ASP A 260 -17.55 -15.21 3.81
N ALA A 261 -17.93 -15.10 5.09
CA ALA A 261 -18.26 -13.83 5.72
C ALA A 261 -17.03 -12.91 5.82
N THR A 262 -15.90 -13.47 6.25
CA THR A 262 -14.61 -12.79 6.31
C THR A 262 -14.17 -12.33 4.92
N VAL A 263 -14.20 -13.23 3.93
CA VAL A 263 -13.84 -12.91 2.54
C VAL A 263 -14.74 -11.82 1.97
N LYS A 264 -16.06 -11.91 2.18
CA LYS A 264 -17.00 -10.90 1.71
C LYS A 264 -16.71 -9.54 2.33
N LYS A 265 -16.51 -9.47 3.66
CA LYS A 265 -16.17 -8.23 4.35
C LYS A 265 -14.88 -7.62 3.79
N ASN A 266 -13.83 -8.42 3.63
CA ASN A 266 -12.56 -7.94 3.07
C ASN A 266 -12.73 -7.42 1.64
N VAL A 267 -13.51 -8.10 0.80
CA VAL A 267 -13.81 -7.62 -0.56
C VAL A 267 -14.52 -6.27 -0.51
N ASP A 268 -15.55 -6.14 0.32
CA ASP A 268 -16.33 -4.90 0.44
C ASP A 268 -15.43 -3.73 0.93
N ASP A 269 -14.55 -3.99 1.90
CA ASP A 269 -13.63 -2.99 2.47
C ASP A 269 -12.57 -2.51 1.46
N TYR A 270 -12.04 -3.41 0.62
CA TYR A 270 -10.90 -3.10 -0.26
C TYR A 270 -11.27 -2.80 -1.70
N LYS A 271 -12.49 -3.13 -2.15
CA LYS A 271 -12.92 -2.84 -3.54
C LYS A 271 -12.90 -1.35 -3.85
N THR A 272 -13.45 -0.51 -2.99
CA THR A 272 -13.46 0.95 -3.18
C THR A 272 -12.05 1.53 -3.05
N LYS A 273 -11.27 1.08 -2.06
CA LYS A 273 -9.88 1.52 -1.85
C LYS A 273 -8.99 1.20 -3.06
N SER A 274 -9.13 0.00 -3.62
CA SER A 274 -8.45 -0.42 -4.85
C SER A 274 -8.80 0.48 -6.03
N MET A 275 -10.09 0.79 -6.23
CA MET A 275 -10.52 1.69 -7.30
C MET A 275 -9.94 3.10 -7.14
N GLN A 276 -9.96 3.64 -5.92
CA GLN A 276 -9.38 4.97 -5.64
C GLN A 276 -7.87 4.99 -5.90
N LEU A 277 -7.13 3.97 -5.46
CA LEU A 277 -5.69 3.88 -5.73
C LEU A 277 -5.38 3.68 -7.21
N LYS A 278 -6.18 2.90 -7.95
CA LYS A 278 -6.06 2.80 -9.43
C LYS A 278 -6.27 4.14 -10.09
N ALA A 279 -7.32 4.86 -9.72
CA ALA A 279 -7.60 6.18 -10.25
C ALA A 279 -6.44 7.14 -9.95
N LEU A 280 -5.89 7.10 -8.73
CA LEU A 280 -4.74 7.92 -8.33
C LEU A 280 -3.47 7.59 -9.12
N LYS A 281 -3.25 6.32 -9.50
CA LYS A 281 -2.14 5.91 -10.36
C LYS A 281 -2.30 6.34 -11.81
N LEU A 282 -3.53 6.29 -12.35
CA LEU A 282 -3.83 6.59 -13.75
C LEU A 282 -4.03 8.08 -14.02
N ALA A 283 -4.57 8.83 -13.06
CA ALA A 283 -4.89 10.25 -13.20
C ALA A 283 -3.68 11.11 -13.64
N PRO A 284 -2.47 10.95 -13.09
CA PRO A 284 -1.30 11.69 -13.57
C PRO A 284 -1.02 11.51 -15.06
N TRP A 285 -1.19 10.31 -15.60
CA TRP A 285 -0.95 10.03 -17.01
C TRP A 285 -2.00 10.68 -17.89
N ILE A 286 -3.28 10.53 -17.53
CA ILE A 286 -4.40 11.11 -18.27
C ILE A 286 -4.31 12.64 -18.26
N LEU A 287 -4.15 13.24 -17.08
CA LEU A 287 -4.03 14.69 -16.92
C LEU A 287 -2.75 15.23 -17.53
N GLY A 288 -1.65 14.49 -17.46
CA GLY A 288 -0.39 14.87 -18.07
C GLY A 288 -0.49 14.95 -19.59
N ILE A 289 -1.00 13.89 -20.24
CA ILE A 289 -1.21 13.87 -21.70
C ILE A 289 -2.19 14.98 -22.12
N LEU A 290 -3.32 15.10 -21.43
CA LEU A 290 -4.31 16.14 -21.71
C LEU A 290 -3.70 17.54 -21.57
N GLY A 291 -2.92 17.76 -20.52
CA GLY A 291 -2.26 19.03 -20.26
C GLY A 291 -1.25 19.40 -21.34
N VAL A 292 -0.41 18.46 -21.80
CA VAL A 292 0.51 18.68 -22.93
C VAL A 292 -0.26 19.02 -24.21
N LEU A 293 -1.30 18.25 -24.54
CA LEU A 293 -2.10 18.48 -25.75
C LEU A 293 -2.78 19.87 -25.74
N LEU A 294 -3.31 20.30 -24.59
CA LEU A 294 -3.90 21.63 -24.44
C LEU A 294 -2.86 22.73 -24.51
N LEU A 295 -1.66 22.54 -23.96
CA LEU A 295 -0.57 23.52 -24.11
C LEU A 295 -0.18 23.68 -25.58
N ILE A 296 0.08 22.57 -26.29
CA ILE A 296 0.45 22.61 -27.71
C ILE A 296 -0.68 23.24 -28.53
N GLY A 297 -1.92 22.77 -28.35
CA GLY A 297 -3.08 23.31 -29.05
C GLY A 297 -3.32 24.79 -28.77
N GLY A 298 -3.12 25.23 -27.53
CA GLY A 298 -3.23 26.63 -27.13
C GLY A 298 -2.17 27.52 -27.77
N VAL A 299 -0.92 27.05 -27.84
CA VAL A 299 0.19 27.74 -28.52
C VAL A 299 -0.05 27.82 -30.04
N VAL A 300 -0.46 26.71 -30.66
CA VAL A 300 -0.80 26.67 -32.10
C VAL A 300 -1.96 27.61 -32.42
N LEU A 301 -3.02 27.60 -31.60
CA LEU A 301 -4.17 28.49 -31.76
C LEU A 301 -3.76 29.97 -31.61
N ALA A 302 -2.87 30.28 -30.66
CA ALA A 302 -2.32 31.63 -30.51
C ALA A 302 -1.51 32.06 -31.75
N ALA A 303 -0.70 31.16 -32.32
CA ALA A 303 0.10 31.43 -33.51
C ALA A 303 -0.77 31.62 -34.77
N LEU A 304 -1.80 30.77 -34.97
CA LEU A 304 -2.72 30.87 -36.10
C LEU A 304 -3.59 32.15 -36.04
N LEU A 305 -4.11 32.50 -34.85
CA LEU A 305 -4.88 33.74 -34.66
C LEU A 305 -4.01 35.01 -34.68
N GLY A 306 -2.71 34.87 -34.41
CA GLY A 306 -1.73 35.96 -34.53
C GLY A 306 -1.41 36.31 -35.98
N ARG A 307 -1.37 35.31 -36.88
CA ARG A 307 -1.12 35.52 -38.32
C ARG A 307 -2.20 36.34 -39.02
N ASN A 308 -3.47 36.16 -38.69
CA ASN A 308 -4.56 36.91 -39.33
C ASN A 308 -4.53 38.41 -39.00
N ARG A 309 -4.06 38.80 -37.82
CA ARG A 309 -3.91 40.23 -37.46
C ARG A 309 -2.70 40.91 -38.10
N ALA A 310 -1.69 40.14 -38.49
CA ALA A 310 -0.54 40.65 -39.22
C ALA A 310 -0.83 40.83 -40.73
N ALA A 311 -1.90 40.22 -41.24
CA ALA A 311 -2.44 40.47 -42.58
C ALA A 311 -3.33 41.72 -42.59
N ASP A 312 -4.23 41.88 -41.62
CA ASP A 312 -5.09 43.08 -41.50
C ASP A 312 -4.29 44.37 -41.25
N ARG A 313 -3.17 44.31 -40.53
CA ARG A 313 -2.29 45.49 -40.34
C ARG A 313 -1.50 45.87 -41.58
N ARG A 314 -1.15 44.92 -42.45
CA ARG A 314 -0.47 45.23 -43.73
C ARG A 314 -1.45 45.83 -44.75
N ALA A 315 -2.69 45.33 -44.80
CA ALA A 315 -3.73 45.93 -45.62
C ALA A 315 -4.10 47.36 -45.17
N ALA A 316 -4.00 47.67 -43.87
CA ALA A 316 -4.23 49.01 -43.35
C ALA A 316 -3.04 49.98 -43.58
N ASP A 317 -1.80 49.48 -43.66
CA ASP A 317 -0.62 50.32 -43.98
C ASP A 317 -0.51 50.62 -45.50
N ASP A 318 -1.01 49.73 -46.36
CA ASP A 318 -1.03 49.96 -47.82
C ASP A 318 -2.08 51.03 -48.23
N ASP A 319 -3.19 51.18 -47.49
CA ASP A 319 -4.21 52.23 -47.71
C ASP A 319 -3.74 53.64 -47.29
N TYR A 320 -2.72 53.77 -46.41
CA TYR A 320 -2.17 55.05 -45.97
C TYR A 320 -0.99 55.55 -46.81
N ALA A 321 -0.51 54.76 -47.76
CA ALA A 321 0.62 55.09 -48.62
C ALA A 321 0.22 55.76 -49.96
N ASP A 322 -1.06 55.69 -50.36
CA ASP A 322 -1.54 56.28 -51.63
C ASP A 322 -1.88 57.78 -51.52
N ASP A 323 -2.20 58.28 -50.31
CA ASP A 323 -2.64 59.68 -50.10
C ASP A 323 -1.51 60.71 -49.98
N ARG A 324 -0.22 60.31 -50.01
CA ARG A 324 0.92 61.26 -49.87
C ARG A 324 1.60 61.66 -51.18
N ALA A 325 1.06 61.26 -52.34
CA ALA A 325 1.64 61.57 -53.64
C ALA A 325 0.98 62.76 -54.38
N TYR A 326 0.13 63.54 -53.72
CA TYR A 326 -0.51 64.72 -54.29
C TYR A 326 -0.37 65.92 -53.33
N ASP A 327 0.16 67.03 -53.85
CA ASP A 327 0.41 68.33 -53.19
C ASP A 327 1.85 68.59 -52.70
N ASP A 328 2.76 68.56 -53.67
CA ASP A 328 3.87 69.51 -53.77
C ASP A 328 3.38 70.70 -54.64
N ASP A 329 3.24 71.90 -54.05
CA ASP A 329 3.72 73.14 -54.67
C ASP A 329 3.33 74.40 -53.85
N THR A 330 4.35 75.12 -53.38
CA THR A 330 4.48 76.61 -53.32
C THR A 330 3.55 77.43 -52.39
N VAL A 331 3.88 78.56 -51.75
CA VAL A 331 5.04 79.48 -51.62
C VAL A 331 4.69 80.50 -50.50
N ALA A 332 5.69 80.92 -49.69
CA ALA A 332 5.95 82.19 -48.95
C ALA A 332 4.82 83.00 -48.27
N TYR A 333 4.99 83.72 -47.15
CA TYR A 333 6.04 84.68 -46.80
C TYR A 333 5.88 85.10 -45.29
N ASP A 334 6.99 85.60 -44.72
CA ASP A 334 7.34 86.19 -43.41
C ASP A 334 6.28 86.68 -42.39
N ASP A 335 6.52 86.50 -41.08
CA ASP A 335 7.13 87.54 -40.19
C ASP A 335 7.38 87.03 -38.74
N ASP A 336 8.42 87.58 -38.11
CA ASP A 336 9.06 87.29 -36.80
C ASP A 336 8.43 88.14 -35.64
N PRO A 337 9.03 88.35 -34.44
CA PRO A 337 9.35 87.48 -33.28
C PRO A 337 8.67 87.92 -31.95
N ASP A 338 8.76 87.09 -30.89
CA ASP A 338 9.19 87.47 -29.52
C ASP A 338 9.27 86.22 -28.59
N ALA A 339 10.44 85.83 -28.06
CA ALA A 339 10.99 86.14 -26.72
C ALA A 339 10.15 85.52 -25.55
N THR A 340 10.63 84.82 -24.51
CA THR A 340 11.92 84.63 -23.80
C THR A 340 11.71 83.48 -22.78
N ASP A 341 12.62 82.51 -22.65
CA ASP A 341 13.71 82.37 -21.64
C ASP A 341 13.35 81.84 -20.23
N ALA A 342 14.28 81.01 -19.73
CA ALA A 342 14.55 80.54 -18.36
C ALA A 342 13.54 79.59 -17.67
N GLY A 343 13.91 78.45 -17.08
CA GLY A 343 15.20 78.00 -16.55
C GLY A 343 15.07 77.71 -15.04
N LEU A 344 15.65 76.58 -14.59
CA LEU A 344 16.25 76.31 -13.25
C LEU A 344 15.74 75.09 -12.42
N ARG A 345 16.74 74.23 -12.15
CA ARG A 345 17.15 73.63 -10.85
C ARG A 345 16.55 72.31 -10.34
N SER A 346 17.29 71.25 -10.64
CA SER A 346 18.02 70.36 -9.71
C SER A 346 17.93 70.62 -8.19
N SER A 347 17.63 69.57 -7.42
CA SER A 347 18.46 69.20 -6.26
C SER A 347 18.24 67.73 -5.82
N ARG A 348 19.35 67.11 -5.39
CA ARG A 348 19.56 65.72 -4.95
C ARG A 348 19.04 65.49 -3.53
N HIS A 349 18.70 64.25 -3.17
CA HIS A 349 19.22 63.64 -1.93
C HIS A 349 19.25 62.10 -2.01
N ALA A 350 20.23 61.54 -1.31
CA ALA A 350 20.79 60.20 -1.42
C ALA A 350 20.60 59.40 -0.11
N ALA A 351 21.18 58.18 -0.12
CA ALA A 351 21.37 57.18 0.95
C ALA A 351 20.26 56.10 0.97
N ARG A 352 20.49 54.82 0.64
CA ARG A 352 21.61 53.86 0.83
C ARG A 352 21.83 53.51 2.30
N ASP A 353 21.45 52.29 2.68
CA ASP A 353 22.28 51.45 3.55
C ASP A 353 21.99 49.96 3.32
N ASP A 354 23.05 49.20 3.13
CA ASP A 354 23.11 47.74 3.02
C ASP A 354 23.67 47.20 4.34
N ARG A 355 23.04 46.19 4.94
CA ARG A 355 23.71 45.00 5.50
C ARG A 355 22.73 43.90 5.88
#